data_AF-A0A520P9M4-F1
#
_entry.id   AF-A0A520P9M4-F1
#
_cell.length_a   1.000
_cell.length_b   1.000
_cell.length_c   1.000
_cell.angle_alpha   90.00
_cell.angle_beta   90.00
_cell.angle_gamma   90.00
#
_symmetry.space_group_name_H-M   'P 1'
#
loop_
_entity.id
_entity.type
_entity.pdbx_description
1 polymer ?
#
loop_
_entity_poly.entity_id
_entity_poly.type
_entity_poly.pdbx_seq_one_letter_code
_entity_poly.pdbx_strand_id
1 'polypeptide(L)'
;MSKYFTRRAFTATAASTLVISSKSIAQEGWNPDLNNPDLGFDTVQNQSARLSGEANSVRRNASAFRDRSDWKNYFSNTKNGVILVDTQSRALHFWSEKQDIYKLYPVAVPSSDDLTRLGRTSVTGKRVGPDWRPTPSMLKSNPDWPSYIGPGPGNPLGSHALYLSWTYYRIHGTHDNRKIGRRSSNGCIGLYNAQIAELFDLTKVGTQVLFI
;
A
#
# COMPACT_ATOMS: atom_id res chain seq x y z
N MET A 1 -4.89 65.46 -1.98
CA MET A 1 -6.33 65.61 -1.59
C MET A 1 -6.86 64.19 -1.37
N SER A 2 -6.87 63.67 -0.14
CA SER A 2 -8.04 63.59 0.80
C SER A 2 -9.26 62.93 0.13
N LYS A 3 -9.87 61.82 0.59
CA LYS A 3 -10.32 61.51 1.97
C LYS A 3 -10.51 59.99 2.23
N TYR A 4 -10.41 59.70 3.52
CA TYR A 4 -10.69 58.50 4.32
C TYR A 4 -12.12 57.94 4.21
N PHE A 5 -12.27 56.63 4.45
CA PHE A 5 -13.47 56.04 5.09
C PHE A 5 -13.08 54.93 6.08
N THR A 6 -13.82 54.87 7.19
CA THR A 6 -13.44 54.27 8.47
C THR A 6 -14.51 53.29 8.97
N ARG A 7 -14.06 52.13 9.47
CA ARG A 7 -14.54 51.20 10.55
C ARG A 7 -16.04 50.92 10.79
N ARG A 8 -16.34 49.61 10.97
CA ARG A 8 -17.13 49.00 12.07
C ARG A 8 -16.52 47.62 12.40
N ALA A 9 -15.85 47.42 13.55
CA ALA A 9 -16.35 47.07 14.88
C ALA A 9 -16.46 45.54 15.10
N PHE A 10 -15.42 44.96 15.72
CA PHE A 10 -15.41 43.64 16.34
C PHE A 10 -15.34 43.84 17.85
N THR A 11 -16.25 43.19 18.59
CA THR A 11 -16.21 43.08 20.05
C THR A 11 -16.60 41.67 20.44
N ALA A 12 -15.68 40.95 21.09
CA ALA A 12 -16.01 39.88 22.02
C ALA A 12 -14.87 39.78 23.04
N THR A 13 -15.22 40.08 24.28
CA THR A 13 -14.35 40.25 25.45
C THR A 13 -13.98 38.91 26.05
N ALA A 14 -12.77 38.84 26.60
CA ALA A 14 -12.18 37.70 27.31
C ALA A 14 -12.81 37.46 28.69
N ALA A 15 -12.72 36.22 29.18
CA ALA A 15 -12.68 35.92 30.60
C ALA A 15 -11.78 34.70 30.84
N SER A 16 -10.66 34.95 31.51
CA SER A 16 -9.74 33.94 32.04
C SER A 16 -10.05 33.73 33.52
N THR A 17 -10.10 32.49 33.98
CA THR A 17 -10.01 32.18 35.41
C THR A 17 -9.10 30.97 35.61
N LEU A 18 -8.05 31.20 36.38
CA LEU A 18 -7.00 30.25 36.75
C LEU A 18 -7.14 30.06 38.27
N VAL A 19 -7.25 28.81 38.74
CA VAL A 19 -7.21 28.47 40.16
C VAL A 19 -6.19 27.36 40.36
N ILE A 20 -5.19 27.63 41.21
CA ILE A 20 -4.15 26.68 41.67
C ILE A 20 -4.32 26.48 43.18
N SER A 21 -3.87 25.30 43.64
CA SER A 21 -3.48 24.93 45.03
C SER A 21 -4.57 24.25 45.87
N SER A 22 -4.34 23.25 46.71
CA SER A 22 -3.28 22.25 46.95
C SER A 22 -3.71 21.39 48.15
N LYS A 23 -3.22 20.14 48.20
CA LYS A 23 -2.85 19.32 49.38
C LYS A 23 -3.58 17.98 49.56
N SER A 24 -2.70 17.02 49.81
CA SER A 24 -2.83 15.62 50.16
C SER A 24 -3.53 15.35 51.50
N ILE A 25 -4.32 14.28 51.56
CA ILE A 25 -4.57 13.49 52.76
C ILE A 25 -4.58 12.01 52.34
N ALA A 26 -3.68 11.23 52.94
CA ALA A 26 -3.65 9.79 52.89
C ALA A 26 -4.66 9.23 53.91
N GLN A 27 -5.33 8.13 53.58
CA GLN A 27 -6.05 7.31 54.56
C GLN A 27 -5.81 5.84 54.26
N GLU A 28 -5.29 5.16 55.28
CA GLU A 28 -4.88 3.75 55.31
C GLU A 28 -6.07 2.80 55.32
N GLY A 29 -5.81 1.56 54.87
CA GLY A 29 -6.45 0.37 55.45
C GLY A 29 -7.41 -0.40 54.54
N TRP A 30 -6.87 -1.32 53.74
CA TRP A 30 -7.28 -2.75 53.70
C TRP A 30 -6.42 -3.49 52.67
N ASN A 31 -5.64 -4.48 53.11
CA ASN A 31 -4.86 -5.36 52.25
C ASN A 31 -5.27 -6.81 52.57
N PRO A 32 -6.15 -7.45 51.78
CA PRO A 32 -6.51 -8.85 52.03
C PRO A 32 -5.36 -9.75 51.59
N ASP A 33 -4.88 -10.55 52.52
CA ASP A 33 -3.77 -11.49 52.35
C ASP A 33 -4.17 -12.58 51.34
N LEU A 34 -3.66 -12.51 50.11
CA LEU A 34 -4.08 -13.33 48.97
C LEU A 34 -3.62 -14.80 49.04
N ASN A 35 -3.06 -15.23 50.17
CA ASN A 35 -2.54 -16.59 50.36
C ASN A 35 -3.21 -17.35 51.51
N ASN A 36 -4.43 -16.96 51.92
CA ASN A 36 -5.21 -17.74 52.88
C ASN A 36 -5.98 -18.90 52.18
N PRO A 37 -5.68 -20.18 52.48
CA PRO A 37 -6.31 -21.34 51.84
C PRO A 37 -7.72 -21.68 52.37
N ASP A 38 -8.31 -20.92 53.30
CA ASP A 38 -9.60 -21.23 53.95
C ASP A 38 -10.86 -20.62 53.32
N LEU A 39 -10.80 -20.09 52.10
CA LEU A 39 -12.00 -19.65 51.36
C LEU A 39 -12.37 -20.64 50.25
N GLY A 40 -12.82 -21.82 50.67
CA GLY A 40 -13.36 -22.83 49.77
C GLY A 40 -14.78 -22.49 49.31
N PHE A 41 -14.96 -22.27 48.02
CA PHE A 41 -16.26 -22.43 47.34
C PHE A 41 -16.05 -23.01 45.94
N ASP A 42 -16.50 -24.26 45.80
CA ASP A 42 -16.49 -25.04 44.58
C ASP A 42 -17.81 -24.86 43.78
N THR A 43 -17.65 -24.77 42.45
CA THR A 43 -18.59 -25.16 41.37
C THR A 43 -19.81 -24.26 41.07
N VAL A 44 -19.96 -23.82 39.81
CA VAL A 44 -20.96 -24.30 38.82
C VAL A 44 -20.99 -23.42 37.54
N GLN A 45 -21.11 -24.12 36.43
CA GLN A 45 -21.36 -23.77 35.02
C GLN A 45 -22.09 -22.45 34.67
N ASN A 46 -21.49 -21.77 33.69
CA ASN A 46 -22.09 -21.28 32.43
C ASN A 46 -23.39 -20.47 32.47
N GLN A 47 -23.29 -19.15 32.22
CA GLN A 47 -24.25 -18.41 31.39
C GLN A 47 -23.66 -17.07 30.89
N SER A 48 -23.30 -17.10 29.61
CA SER A 48 -23.66 -16.10 28.60
C SER A 48 -23.37 -14.61 28.82
N ALA A 49 -22.49 -14.14 27.92
CA ALA A 49 -22.68 -12.98 27.06
C ALA A 49 -22.23 -11.60 27.54
N ARG A 50 -21.58 -10.94 26.58
CA ARG A 50 -21.17 -9.53 26.52
C ARG A 50 -19.88 -9.24 27.27
N LEU A 51 -18.78 -9.20 26.51
CA LEU A 51 -18.02 -7.97 26.28
C LEU A 51 -17.19 -8.17 25.01
N SER A 52 -17.69 -7.56 23.95
CA SER A 52 -17.10 -7.43 22.63
C SER A 52 -15.80 -6.65 22.68
N GLY A 53 -14.72 -7.30 22.27
CA GLY A 53 -13.52 -6.65 21.75
C GLY A 53 -13.07 -7.46 20.55
N GLU A 54 -13.56 -7.10 19.36
CA GLU A 54 -13.00 -7.60 18.10
C GLU A 54 -11.53 -7.16 18.02
N ALA A 55 -10.66 -7.99 18.58
CA ALA A 55 -9.28 -8.04 18.15
C ALA A 55 -9.33 -8.50 16.70
N ASN A 56 -9.32 -7.52 15.79
CA ASN A 56 -9.15 -7.71 14.37
C ASN A 56 -7.80 -8.42 14.16
N SER A 57 -7.83 -9.74 14.26
CA SER A 57 -6.67 -10.58 14.09
C SER A 57 -6.14 -10.29 12.69
N VAL A 58 -4.92 -9.76 12.63
CA VAL A 58 -4.18 -9.67 11.38
C VAL A 58 -4.10 -11.10 10.85
N ARG A 59 -5.00 -11.47 9.93
CA ARG A 59 -4.92 -12.73 9.21
C ARG A 59 -3.54 -12.73 8.57
N ARG A 60 -2.67 -13.58 9.08
CA ARG A 60 -1.32 -13.75 8.53
C ARG A 60 -1.53 -14.37 7.14
N ASN A 61 -1.63 -13.53 6.12
CA ASN A 61 -1.95 -13.84 4.72
C ASN A 61 -0.86 -14.68 4.01
N ALA A 62 -0.12 -15.52 4.74
CA ALA A 62 0.80 -16.48 4.15
C ALA A 62 0.05 -17.51 3.27
N SER A 63 -1.21 -17.83 3.62
CA SER A 63 -2.08 -18.66 2.78
C SER A 63 -2.35 -18.00 1.43
N ALA A 64 -2.64 -16.69 1.42
CA ALA A 64 -2.90 -15.96 0.19
C ALA A 64 -1.73 -16.07 -0.80
N PHE A 65 -0.47 -16.07 -0.37
CA PHE A 65 0.66 -16.26 -1.30
C PHE A 65 0.80 -17.69 -1.82
N ARG A 66 0.45 -18.69 -0.99
CA ARG A 66 0.49 -20.11 -1.37
C ARG A 66 -0.62 -20.48 -2.34
N ASP A 67 -1.82 -19.96 -2.12
CA ASP A 67 -2.98 -20.24 -2.96
C ASP A 67 -2.82 -19.66 -4.37
N ARG A 68 -2.01 -18.60 -4.51
CA ARG A 68 -1.71 -17.93 -5.78
C ARG A 68 -0.48 -18.49 -6.51
N SER A 69 0.22 -19.49 -5.96
CA SER A 69 1.49 -19.98 -6.55
C SER A 69 1.33 -20.95 -7.73
N ASP A 70 0.11 -21.41 -8.01
CA ASP A 70 -0.17 -22.24 -9.20
C ASP A 70 -0.70 -21.39 -10.35
N TRP A 71 0.12 -21.22 -11.39
CA TRP A 71 -0.22 -20.44 -12.58
C TRP A 71 -1.42 -21.01 -13.34
N LYS A 72 -1.71 -22.32 -13.23
CA LYS A 72 -2.79 -23.00 -13.97
C LYS A 72 -4.17 -22.48 -13.60
N ASN A 73 -4.31 -21.92 -12.40
CA ASN A 73 -5.55 -21.28 -11.96
C ASN A 73 -5.83 -19.96 -12.69
N TYR A 74 -4.82 -19.39 -13.36
CA TYR A 74 -4.86 -18.03 -13.91
C TYR A 74 -4.53 -17.96 -15.40
N PHE A 75 -3.82 -18.93 -15.96
CA PHE A 75 -3.39 -18.93 -17.35
C PHE A 75 -3.60 -20.31 -17.97
N SER A 76 -4.00 -20.36 -19.24
CA SER A 76 -4.15 -21.62 -19.98
C SER A 76 -2.81 -22.24 -20.38
N ASN A 77 -1.75 -21.44 -20.46
CA ASN A 77 -0.39 -21.87 -20.77
C ASN A 77 0.62 -20.79 -20.31
N THR A 78 1.90 -21.14 -20.30
CA THR A 78 3.01 -20.26 -19.93
C THR A 78 3.77 -19.68 -21.14
N LYS A 79 3.19 -19.69 -22.36
CA LYS A 79 3.89 -19.18 -23.57
C LYS A 79 4.40 -17.76 -23.35
N ASN A 80 5.67 -17.52 -23.69
CA ASN A 80 6.42 -16.27 -23.42
C ASN A 80 6.58 -15.89 -21.93
N GLY A 81 6.27 -16.79 -20.99
CA GLY A 81 6.15 -16.50 -19.57
C GLY A 81 4.83 -15.83 -19.20
N VAL A 82 4.49 -15.87 -17.91
CA VAL A 82 3.25 -15.29 -17.37
C VAL A 82 3.53 -14.49 -16.10
N ILE A 83 2.80 -13.39 -15.94
CA ILE A 83 2.85 -12.50 -14.77
C ILE A 83 1.46 -12.41 -14.14
N LEU A 84 1.35 -12.75 -12.86
CA LEU A 84 0.17 -12.45 -12.05
C LEU A 84 0.49 -11.29 -11.12
N VAL A 85 -0.28 -10.22 -11.21
CA VAL A 85 -0.23 -9.08 -10.28
C VAL A 85 -1.41 -9.21 -9.34
N ASP A 86 -1.14 -9.56 -8.08
CA ASP A 86 -2.13 -9.55 -7.00
C ASP A 86 -2.07 -8.21 -6.28
N THR A 87 -3.04 -7.35 -6.58
CA THR A 87 -3.12 -5.99 -6.05
C THR A 87 -3.53 -5.97 -4.59
N GLN A 88 -4.24 -7.00 -4.11
CA GLN A 88 -4.69 -7.12 -2.72
C GLN A 88 -3.54 -7.51 -1.80
N SER A 89 -2.80 -8.57 -2.17
CA SER A 89 -1.63 -9.04 -1.42
C SER A 89 -0.37 -8.20 -1.71
N ARG A 90 -0.42 -7.34 -2.75
CA ARG A 90 0.67 -6.45 -3.19
C ARG A 90 1.89 -7.24 -3.59
N ALA A 91 1.66 -8.27 -4.40
CA ALA A 91 2.69 -9.12 -4.94
C ALA A 91 2.56 -9.31 -6.44
N LEU A 92 3.71 -9.50 -7.08
CA LEU A 92 3.84 -9.91 -8.46
C LEU A 92 4.49 -11.29 -8.49
N HIS A 93 3.80 -12.24 -9.10
CA HIS A 93 4.28 -13.56 -9.36
C HIS A 93 4.69 -13.67 -10.84
N PHE A 94 5.79 -14.34 -11.11
CA PHE A 94 6.25 -14.64 -12.47
C PHE A 94 6.58 -16.13 -12.59
N TRP A 95 6.17 -16.72 -13.70
CA TRP A 95 6.58 -18.06 -14.12
C TRP A 95 7.17 -18.00 -15.53
N SER A 96 8.33 -18.63 -15.72
CA SER A 96 8.97 -18.76 -17.02
C SER A 96 8.15 -19.64 -17.97
N GLU A 97 8.44 -19.49 -19.26
CA GLU A 97 7.83 -20.32 -20.30
C GLU A 97 8.06 -21.81 -20.09
N LYS A 98 9.27 -22.20 -19.69
CA LYS A 98 9.67 -23.57 -19.39
C LYS A 98 9.21 -24.09 -18.01
N GLN A 99 8.58 -23.23 -17.20
CA GLN A 99 8.06 -23.57 -15.87
C GLN A 99 9.13 -24.02 -14.85
N ASP A 100 10.40 -23.72 -15.13
CA ASP A 100 11.57 -24.00 -14.31
C ASP A 100 11.96 -22.83 -13.38
N ILE A 101 11.43 -21.63 -13.64
CA ILE A 101 11.70 -20.44 -12.86
C ILE A 101 10.38 -19.86 -12.35
N TYR A 102 10.32 -19.68 -11.04
CA TYR A 102 9.29 -18.94 -10.34
C TYR A 102 9.90 -17.79 -9.54
N LYS A 103 9.27 -16.61 -9.62
CA LYS A 103 9.67 -15.43 -8.86
C LYS A 103 8.47 -14.77 -8.19
N LEU A 104 8.70 -14.23 -7.01
CA LEU A 104 7.71 -13.51 -6.22
C LEU A 104 8.32 -12.20 -5.75
N TYR A 105 7.66 -11.08 -6.07
CA TYR A 105 8.13 -9.74 -5.76
C TYR A 105 7.09 -8.97 -4.97
N PRO A 106 7.47 -8.27 -3.88
CA PRO A 106 6.59 -7.27 -3.29
C PRO A 106 6.49 -6.07 -4.24
N VAL A 107 5.29 -5.49 -4.38
CA VAL A 107 5.07 -4.38 -5.31
C VAL A 107 4.36 -3.19 -4.66
N ALA A 108 4.62 -2.00 -5.18
CA ALA A 108 3.74 -0.86 -5.00
C ALA A 108 2.58 -0.97 -5.99
N VAL A 109 1.36 -0.75 -5.50
CA VAL A 109 0.11 -0.86 -6.28
C VAL A 109 -0.62 0.50 -6.30
N PRO A 110 -1.65 0.69 -7.14
CA PRO A 110 -2.42 1.93 -7.17
C PRO A 110 -2.98 2.31 -5.79
N SER A 111 -3.02 3.61 -5.51
CA SER A 111 -3.43 4.14 -4.21
C SER A 111 -4.92 3.98 -3.94
N SER A 112 -5.76 3.96 -4.98
CA SER A 112 -7.21 3.81 -4.90
C SER A 112 -7.73 2.80 -5.93
N ASP A 113 -8.97 2.37 -5.72
CA ASP A 113 -9.64 1.44 -6.64
C ASP A 113 -9.99 2.13 -7.98
N ASP A 114 -10.28 3.43 -7.98
CA ASP A 114 -10.47 4.23 -9.21
C ASP A 114 -9.23 4.26 -10.11
N LEU A 115 -8.05 4.17 -9.49
CA LEU A 115 -6.78 4.08 -10.20
C LEU A 115 -6.41 2.65 -10.55
N THR A 116 -7.10 1.64 -10.00
CA THR A 116 -6.80 0.22 -10.18
C THR A 116 -7.53 -0.35 -11.38
N ARG A 117 -6.77 -0.92 -12.31
CA ARG A 117 -7.31 -1.67 -13.45
C ARG A 117 -7.04 -3.15 -13.26
N LEU A 118 -8.11 -3.94 -13.28
CA LEU A 118 -8.06 -5.41 -13.19
C LEU A 118 -8.30 -6.05 -14.56
N GLY A 119 -7.90 -7.31 -14.71
CA GLY A 119 -8.08 -8.10 -15.92
C GLY A 119 -6.78 -8.36 -16.70
N ARG A 120 -6.93 -8.79 -17.96
CA ARG A 120 -5.82 -9.27 -18.78
C ARG A 120 -5.17 -8.18 -19.63
N THR A 121 -3.85 -8.27 -19.73
CA THR A 121 -3.00 -7.48 -20.62
C THR A 121 -1.77 -8.29 -21.01
N SER A 122 -0.83 -7.68 -21.73
CA SER A 122 0.42 -8.31 -22.14
C SER A 122 1.53 -7.27 -22.19
N VAL A 123 2.76 -7.74 -22.06
CA VAL A 123 3.95 -6.90 -22.27
C VAL A 123 4.04 -6.58 -23.77
N THR A 124 3.96 -5.30 -24.14
CA THR A 124 4.06 -4.81 -25.53
C THR A 124 5.43 -4.23 -25.85
N GLY A 125 6.18 -3.83 -24.82
CA GLY A 125 7.49 -3.23 -24.99
C GLY A 125 8.31 -3.26 -23.71
N LYS A 126 9.61 -3.06 -23.87
CA LYS A 126 10.60 -3.14 -22.79
C LYS A 126 11.60 -1.98 -22.97
N ARG A 127 11.91 -1.24 -21.90
CA ARG A 127 12.93 -0.18 -21.92
C ARG A 127 13.83 -0.24 -20.69
N VAL A 128 15.15 -0.21 -20.92
CA VAL A 128 16.17 0.12 -19.92
C VAL A 128 16.28 1.64 -19.87
N GLY A 129 16.36 2.22 -18.66
CA GLY A 129 16.38 3.66 -18.46
C GLY A 129 15.15 4.35 -19.09
N PRO A 130 13.92 4.04 -18.66
CA PRO A 130 12.73 4.66 -19.21
C PRO A 130 12.67 6.16 -18.91
N ASP A 131 12.25 6.95 -19.89
CA ASP A 131 11.81 8.32 -19.67
C ASP A 131 10.37 8.36 -19.12
N TRP A 132 10.07 9.38 -18.34
CA TRP A 132 8.74 9.56 -17.75
C TRP A 132 8.07 10.82 -18.27
N ARG A 133 6.79 10.67 -18.63
CA ARG A 133 5.87 11.77 -18.91
C ARG A 133 4.61 11.56 -18.06
N PRO A 134 4.19 12.55 -17.26
CA PRO A 134 2.93 12.46 -16.54
C PRO A 134 1.75 12.30 -17.51
N THR A 135 0.69 11.64 -17.07
CA THR A 135 -0.55 11.58 -17.87
C THR A 135 -1.25 12.95 -17.86
N PRO A 136 -2.17 13.22 -18.82
CA PRO A 136 -2.97 14.45 -18.79
C PRO A 136 -3.73 14.64 -17.48
N SER A 137 -4.22 13.55 -16.88
CA SER A 137 -4.89 13.59 -15.57
C SER A 137 -3.94 14.02 -14.45
N MET A 138 -2.71 13.49 -14.45
CA MET A 138 -1.68 13.88 -13.48
C MET A 138 -1.30 15.36 -13.60
N LEU A 139 -1.14 15.88 -14.82
CA LEU A 139 -0.88 17.31 -15.03
C LEU A 139 -2.07 18.18 -14.60
N LYS A 140 -3.30 17.72 -14.80
CA LYS A 140 -4.51 18.43 -14.32
C LYS A 140 -4.53 18.54 -12.79
N SER A 141 -4.15 17.47 -12.08
CA SER A 141 -4.09 17.45 -10.62
C SER A 141 -2.86 18.17 -10.06
N ASN A 142 -1.76 18.19 -10.81
CA ASN A 142 -0.49 18.79 -10.41
C ASN A 142 0.09 19.64 -11.55
N PRO A 143 -0.44 20.86 -11.77
CA PRO A 143 -0.06 21.70 -12.92
C PRO A 143 1.43 22.09 -12.95
N ASP A 144 2.06 22.16 -11.78
CA ASP A 144 3.48 22.56 -11.65
C ASP A 144 4.46 21.41 -11.91
N TRP A 145 3.97 20.18 -12.17
CA TRP A 145 4.86 19.05 -12.46
C TRP A 145 5.55 19.19 -13.81
N PRO A 146 6.82 18.74 -13.93
CA PRO A 146 7.51 18.75 -15.21
C PRO A 146 6.78 17.85 -16.20
N SER A 147 6.62 18.33 -17.44
CA SER A 147 6.00 17.57 -18.53
C SER A 147 6.85 16.38 -19.01
N TYR A 148 8.13 16.35 -18.65
CA TYR A 148 9.10 15.34 -19.03
C TYR A 148 10.21 15.19 -17.98
N ILE A 149 10.57 13.95 -17.68
CA ILE A 149 11.76 13.59 -16.92
C ILE A 149 12.53 12.54 -17.72
N GLY A 150 13.79 12.83 -18.02
CA GLY A 150 14.67 11.90 -18.72
C GLY A 150 15.10 10.70 -17.88
N PRO A 151 15.79 9.72 -18.46
CA PRO A 151 16.37 8.61 -17.70
C PRO A 151 17.38 9.11 -16.66
N GLY A 152 17.44 8.46 -15.49
CA GLY A 152 18.46 8.75 -14.47
C GLY A 152 17.92 8.85 -13.04
N PRO A 153 18.77 9.26 -12.08
CA PRO A 153 18.39 9.45 -10.69
C PRO A 153 17.17 10.38 -10.55
N GLY A 154 16.23 10.02 -9.69
CA GLY A 154 14.99 10.79 -9.46
C GLY A 154 13.85 10.51 -10.46
N ASN A 155 14.10 9.75 -11.54
CA ASN A 155 13.03 9.33 -12.43
C ASN A 155 12.05 8.38 -11.69
N PRO A 156 10.73 8.64 -11.70
CA PRO A 156 9.74 7.83 -10.98
C PRO A 156 9.56 6.41 -11.55
N LEU A 157 10.02 6.15 -12.77
CA LEU A 157 9.99 4.82 -13.39
C LEU A 157 11.22 3.96 -13.07
N GLY A 158 12.23 4.53 -12.39
CA GLY A 158 13.43 3.82 -11.99
C GLY A 158 14.27 3.32 -13.18
N SER A 159 14.86 2.14 -13.01
CA SER A 159 15.87 1.60 -13.93
C SER A 159 15.30 0.92 -15.18
N HIS A 160 14.13 0.28 -15.09
CA HIS A 160 13.56 -0.52 -16.16
C HIS A 160 12.03 -0.38 -16.16
N ALA A 161 11.42 -0.55 -17.34
CA ALA A 161 9.97 -0.63 -17.48
C ALA A 161 9.54 -1.68 -18.51
N LEU A 162 8.48 -2.39 -18.14
CA LEU A 162 7.65 -3.21 -19.02
C LEU A 162 6.39 -2.41 -19.36
N TYR A 163 6.18 -2.18 -20.65
CA TYR A 163 5.00 -1.49 -21.18
C TYR A 163 3.91 -2.52 -21.41
N LEU A 164 2.69 -2.18 -20.99
CA LEU A 164 1.54 -3.06 -21.11
C LEU A 164 0.69 -2.68 -22.33
N SER A 165 -0.18 -3.58 -22.78
CA SER A 165 -1.17 -3.26 -23.82
C SER A 165 -2.22 -2.25 -23.36
N TRP A 166 -2.24 -1.94 -22.06
CA TRP A 166 -3.04 -0.88 -21.48
C TRP A 166 -2.35 0.47 -21.58
N THR A 167 -3.09 1.48 -22.03
CA THR A 167 -2.61 2.86 -22.11
C THR A 167 -2.16 3.36 -20.74
N TYR A 168 -0.96 3.98 -20.70
CA TYR A 168 -0.33 4.57 -19.53
C TYR A 168 0.07 3.61 -18.39
N TYR A 169 -0.25 2.31 -18.51
CA TYR A 169 0.00 1.31 -17.48
C TYR A 169 1.32 0.57 -17.73
N ARG A 170 2.12 0.41 -16.67
CA ARG A 170 3.46 -0.18 -16.73
C ARG A 170 3.78 -0.97 -15.47
N ILE A 171 4.70 -1.92 -15.60
CA ILE A 171 5.41 -2.53 -14.48
C ILE A 171 6.83 -1.97 -14.54
N HIS A 172 7.28 -1.27 -13.49
CA HIS A 172 8.52 -0.49 -13.56
C HIS A 172 9.27 -0.46 -12.23
N GLY A 173 10.51 0.05 -12.26
CA GLY A 173 11.31 0.29 -11.06
C GLY A 173 10.83 1.52 -10.27
N THR A 174 11.49 1.86 -9.17
CA THR A 174 11.19 3.12 -8.46
C THR A 174 12.48 3.74 -7.93
N HIS A 175 12.53 5.06 -7.84
CA HIS A 175 13.58 5.73 -7.04
C HIS A 175 13.20 5.80 -5.56
N ASP A 176 11.92 5.67 -5.22
CA ASP A 176 11.42 5.71 -3.84
C ASP A 176 11.05 4.31 -3.37
N ASN A 177 12.00 3.66 -2.70
CA ASN A 177 11.88 2.32 -2.16
C ASN A 177 10.79 2.19 -1.07
N ARG A 178 10.44 3.29 -0.39
CA ARG A 178 9.45 3.27 0.72
C ARG A 178 8.03 2.95 0.25
N LYS A 179 7.78 3.06 -1.06
CA LYS A 179 6.50 2.78 -1.73
C LYS A 179 6.22 1.28 -1.86
N ILE A 180 7.25 0.44 -1.86
CA ILE A 180 7.09 -1.00 -2.09
C ILE A 180 6.29 -1.64 -0.96
N GLY A 181 5.34 -2.51 -1.32
CA GLY A 181 4.42 -3.14 -0.38
C GLY A 181 3.28 -2.24 0.10
N ARG A 182 3.03 -1.10 -0.56
CA ARG A 182 1.97 -0.12 -0.21
C ARG A 182 1.10 0.24 -1.42
N ARG A 183 -0.13 0.68 -1.13
CA ARG A 183 -1.01 1.39 -2.07
C ARG A 183 -0.51 2.83 -2.22
N SER A 184 0.22 3.15 -3.27
CA SER A 184 0.97 4.42 -3.36
C SER A 184 1.27 4.92 -4.78
N SER A 185 0.79 4.22 -5.81
CA SER A 185 1.01 4.63 -7.21
C SER A 185 -0.22 5.32 -7.81
N ASN A 186 0.00 6.07 -8.90
CA ASN A 186 -1.06 6.69 -9.70
C ASN A 186 -1.58 5.76 -10.81
N GLY A 187 -1.50 4.43 -10.62
CA GLY A 187 -2.01 3.42 -11.55
C GLY A 187 -1.01 2.34 -11.96
N CYS A 188 0.30 2.60 -11.95
CA CYS A 188 1.30 1.60 -12.36
C CYS A 188 1.70 0.63 -11.23
N ILE A 189 2.48 -0.40 -11.57
CA ILE A 189 3.08 -1.33 -10.61
C ILE A 189 4.56 -1.02 -10.43
N GLY A 190 4.97 -0.74 -9.20
CA GLY A 190 6.35 -0.39 -8.85
C GLY A 190 7.10 -1.52 -8.15
N LEU A 191 8.33 -1.78 -8.58
CA LEU A 191 9.27 -2.75 -8.01
C LEU A 191 10.56 -2.07 -7.57
N TYR A 192 11.34 -2.73 -6.72
CA TYR A 192 12.73 -2.35 -6.50
C TYR A 192 13.52 -2.42 -7.81
N ASN A 193 14.51 -1.53 -8.00
CA ASN A 193 15.29 -1.47 -9.25
C ASN A 193 15.98 -2.80 -9.60
N ALA A 194 16.55 -3.49 -8.61
CA ALA A 194 17.17 -4.80 -8.83
C ALA A 194 16.14 -5.87 -9.27
N GLN A 195 14.93 -5.83 -8.71
CA GLN A 195 13.87 -6.79 -9.02
C GLN A 195 13.24 -6.54 -10.38
N ILE A 196 13.02 -5.28 -10.77
CA ILE A 196 12.54 -5.00 -12.12
C ILE A 196 13.58 -5.35 -13.16
N ALA A 197 14.88 -5.18 -12.89
CA ALA A 197 15.94 -5.61 -13.80
C ALA A 197 15.93 -7.13 -14.00
N GLU A 198 15.82 -7.90 -12.91
CA GLU A 198 15.69 -9.36 -12.99
C GLU A 198 14.43 -9.78 -13.76
N LEU A 199 13.26 -9.23 -13.41
CA LEU A 199 12.01 -9.51 -14.13
C LEU A 199 12.10 -9.08 -15.60
N PHE A 200 12.77 -7.97 -15.88
CA PHE A 200 13.01 -7.50 -17.23
C PHE A 200 13.77 -8.55 -18.04
N ASP A 201 14.86 -9.11 -17.53
CA ASP A 201 15.64 -10.11 -18.26
C ASP A 201 14.86 -11.41 -18.49
N LEU A 202 14.01 -11.79 -17.54
CA LEU A 202 13.20 -13.01 -17.62
C LEU A 202 11.99 -12.89 -18.57
N THR A 203 11.49 -11.68 -18.82
CA THR A 203 10.26 -11.44 -19.59
C THR A 203 10.53 -11.19 -21.06
N LYS A 204 9.52 -11.48 -21.90
CA LYS A 204 9.55 -11.26 -23.35
C LYS A 204 8.42 -10.30 -23.74
N VAL A 205 8.58 -9.63 -24.89
CA VAL A 205 7.40 -9.00 -25.52
C VAL A 205 6.41 -10.14 -25.85
N GLY A 206 5.15 -9.94 -25.48
CA GLY A 206 4.10 -10.95 -25.55
C GLY A 206 3.92 -11.79 -24.28
N THR A 207 4.72 -11.57 -23.21
CA THR A 207 4.44 -12.15 -21.88
C THR A 207 3.02 -11.76 -21.45
N GLN A 208 2.23 -12.76 -21.05
CA GLN A 208 0.84 -12.56 -20.62
C GLN A 208 0.82 -11.99 -19.20
N VAL A 209 -0.09 -11.07 -18.92
CA VAL A 209 -0.23 -10.45 -17.61
C VAL A 209 -1.68 -10.47 -17.16
N LEU A 210 -1.93 -10.85 -15.90
CA LEU A 210 -3.24 -10.79 -15.27
C LEU A 210 -3.15 -9.96 -13.99
N PHE A 211 -4.07 -9.01 -13.83
CA PHE A 211 -4.25 -8.23 -12.61
C PHE A 211 -5.49 -8.72 -11.87
N ILE A 212 -5.33 -9.02 -10.57
CA ILE A 212 -6.37 -9.47 -9.64
C ILE A 212 -6.39 -8.67 -8.34
#